data_AF-C6JSJ6-F1
#
_entry.id   AF-C6JSJ6-F1
#
_cell.length_a   1.000
_cell.length_b   1.000
_cell.length_c   1.000
_cell.angle_alpha   90.00
_cell.angle_beta   90.00
_cell.angle_gamma   90.00
#
_symmetry.space_group_name_H-M   'P 1'
#
loop_
_entity.id
_entity.type
_entity.pdbx_description
1 polymer ?
#
loop_
_entity_poly.entity_id
_entity_poly.type
_entity_poly.pdbx_seq_one_letter_code
_entity_poly.pdbx_strand_id
1 'polypeptide(L)' 'MVGGPDRNDGFKDSRNTFGQNEPTLVGNAGLVAALVALTNSGRGVGITAVDKNTMFSAVPPMFPAAPPPPSSWKP' A
#
# COMPACT_ATOMS: atom_id res chain seq x y z
N MET A 1 8.63 1.46 -0.10
CA MET A 1 9.68 0.68 0.55
C MET A 1 10.51 0.02 -0.53
N VAL A 2 11.81 0.21 -0.48
CA VAL A 2 12.77 -0.52 -1.32
C VAL A 2 13.20 -1.81 -0.60
N GLY A 3 13.96 -2.68 -1.25
CA GLY A 3 14.45 -3.93 -0.65
C GLY A 3 15.25 -3.73 0.65
N GLY A 4 15.99 -2.62 0.77
CA GLY A 4 16.67 -2.22 2.00
C GLY A 4 18.17 -2.55 2.04
N PRO A 5 18.84 -2.30 3.18
CA PRO A 5 20.27 -2.55 3.33
C PRO A 5 20.61 -4.04 3.41
N ASP A 6 21.90 -4.36 3.24
CA ASP A 6 22.43 -5.70 3.49
C ASP A 6 22.56 -6.03 5.00
N ARG A 7 23.15 -7.19 5.31
CA ARG A 7 23.33 -7.66 6.71
C ARG A 7 24.30 -6.82 7.54
N ASN A 8 25.06 -5.95 6.89
CA ASN A 8 26.03 -5.05 7.51
C ASN A 8 25.52 -3.61 7.51
N ASP A 9 24.20 -3.43 7.35
CA ASP A 9 23.52 -2.14 7.23
C ASP A 9 23.99 -1.28 6.05
N GLY A 10 24.67 -1.89 5.07
CA GLY A 10 25.15 -1.23 3.87
C GLY A 10 24.02 -1.02 2.86
N PHE A 11 23.83 0.21 2.40
CA PHE A 11 22.85 0.56 1.36
C PHE A 11 23.53 1.32 0.21
N LYS A 12 23.39 0.81 -1.02
CA LYS A 12 23.91 1.45 -2.23
C LYS A 12 22.78 1.95 -3.10
N ASP A 13 22.56 3.26 -3.09
CA ASP A 13 21.57 3.88 -3.96
C ASP A 13 22.01 3.82 -5.44
N SER A 14 21.62 2.75 -6.12
CA SER A 14 21.92 2.53 -7.52
C SER A 14 20.81 1.76 -8.20
N ARG A 15 20.41 2.21 -9.39
CA ARG A 15 19.39 1.52 -10.22
C ARG A 15 19.81 0.11 -10.64
N ASN A 16 21.10 -0.21 -10.58
CA ASN A 16 21.63 -1.54 -10.92
C ASN A 16 21.57 -2.52 -9.74
N THR A 17 21.24 -2.06 -8.53
CA THR A 17 21.17 -2.87 -7.31
C THR A 17 19.72 -3.20 -6.97
N PHE A 18 19.07 -4.04 -7.77
CA PHE A 18 17.65 -4.37 -7.61
C PHE A 18 17.31 -4.88 -6.20
N GLY A 19 18.17 -5.72 -5.60
CA GLY A 19 17.92 -6.25 -4.26
C GLY A 19 17.81 -5.20 -3.14
N GLN A 20 18.40 -4.02 -3.32
CA GLN A 20 18.33 -2.93 -2.33
C GLN A 20 17.33 -1.85 -2.73
N ASN A 21 17.20 -1.57 -4.04
CA ASN A 21 16.50 -0.41 -4.55
C ASN A 21 15.13 -0.70 -5.18
N GLU A 22 14.76 -1.97 -5.41
CA GLU A 22 13.50 -2.32 -6.05
C GLU A 22 12.29 -1.99 -5.16
N PRO A 23 11.35 -1.12 -5.59
CA PRO A 23 10.10 -0.92 -4.90
C PRO A 23 9.07 -1.95 -5.37
N THR A 24 8.46 -2.69 -4.43
CA THR A 24 7.44 -3.70 -4.75
C THR A 24 6.10 -3.37 -4.10
N LEU A 25 5.00 -3.75 -4.78
CA LEU A 25 3.64 -3.59 -4.23
C LEU A 25 3.47 -4.37 -2.92
N VAL A 26 3.97 -5.61 -2.89
CA VAL A 26 3.88 -6.49 -1.71
C VAL A 26 4.67 -5.90 -0.53
N GLY A 27 5.87 -5.36 -0.77
CA GLY A 27 6.68 -4.70 0.26
C GLY A 27 6.00 -3.45 0.84
N ASN A 28 5.20 -2.75 0.04
CA ASN A 28 4.45 -1.58 0.48
C ASN A 28 3.14 -1.93 1.20
N ALA A 29 2.42 -2.96 0.77
CA ALA A 29 1.12 -3.34 1.33
C ALA A 29 1.20 -3.63 2.84
N GLY A 30 2.20 -4.42 3.26
CA GLY A 30 2.43 -4.71 4.68
C GLY A 30 2.90 -3.49 5.47
N LEU A 31 3.74 -2.64 4.86
CA LEU A 31 4.21 -1.40 5.51
C LEU A 31 3.07 -0.42 5.79
N VAL A 32 2.15 -0.23 4.84
CA VAL A 32 0.99 0.65 5.02
C VAL A 32 0.13 0.17 6.18
N ALA A 33 -0.11 -1.15 6.28
CA ALA A 33 -0.84 -1.73 7.41
C ALA A 33 -0.18 -1.43 8.76
N ALA A 34 1.15 -1.58 8.83
CA ALA A 34 1.92 -1.31 10.05
C ALA A 34 1.89 0.18 10.42
N LEU A 35 1.98 1.08 9.44
CA LEU A 35 1.91 2.52 9.69
C LEU A 35 0.53 2.93 10.20
N VAL A 36 -0.55 2.41 9.60
CA VAL A 36 -1.92 2.64 10.07
C VAL A 36 -2.10 2.16 11.51
N ALA A 37 -1.51 1.02 11.88
CA ALA A 37 -1.52 0.50 13.25
C ALA A 37 -0.78 1.39 14.26
N LEU A 38 0.26 2.10 13.81
CA LEU A 38 1.11 2.93 14.65
C LEU A 38 0.59 4.36 14.80
N THR A 39 -0.17 4.88 13.84
CA THR A 39 -0.74 6.23 13.91
C THR A 39 -1.88 6.30 14.94
N ASN A 40 -1.84 7.29 15.84
CA ASN A 40 -2.89 7.60 16.84
C ASN A 40 -4.28 7.93 16.26
N SER A 41 -4.44 7.90 14.93
CA SER A 41 -5.74 7.90 14.25
C SER A 41 -6.46 6.54 14.27
N GLY A 42 -5.75 5.45 14.59
CA GLY A 42 -6.32 4.13 14.85
C GLY A 42 -6.85 4.04 16.28
N ARG A 43 -8.08 3.56 16.46
CA ARG A 43 -8.70 3.33 17.78
C ARG A 43 -8.04 2.11 18.45
N GLY A 44 -6.83 2.24 18.99
CA GLY A 44 -6.19 1.18 19.81
C GLY A 44 -4.66 1.13 19.73
N VAL A 45 -4.05 0.20 20.49
CA VAL A 45 -2.61 -0.11 20.48
C VAL A 45 -2.40 -1.47 19.83
N GLY A 46 -1.52 -1.55 18.82
CA GLY A 46 -1.09 -2.82 18.22
C GLY A 46 -2.05 -3.38 17.16
N ILE A 47 -2.03 -4.70 16.95
CA ILE A 47 -2.71 -5.38 15.82
C ILE A 47 -4.26 -5.25 15.86
N THR A 48 -4.83 -4.89 17.02
CA THR A 48 -6.27 -4.67 17.22
C THR A 48 -6.72 -3.27 16.83
N ALA A 49 -5.79 -2.33 16.60
CA ALA A 49 -6.07 -0.96 16.19
C ALA A 49 -6.43 -0.82 14.70
N VAL A 50 -6.16 -1.86 13.91
CA VAL A 50 -6.36 -1.87 12.45
C VAL A 50 -7.59 -2.70 12.10
N ASP A 51 -8.62 -2.02 11.61
CA ASP A 51 -9.70 -2.67 10.88
C ASP A 51 -9.23 -2.98 9.45
N LYS A 52 -8.97 -4.27 9.21
CA LYS A 52 -8.52 -4.79 7.91
C LYS A 52 -9.50 -4.48 6.77
N ASN A 53 -10.78 -4.27 7.08
CA ASN A 53 -11.80 -4.04 6.07
C ASN A 53 -11.82 -2.59 5.59
N THR A 54 -11.33 -1.65 6.41
CA THR A 54 -11.41 -0.20 6.14
C THR A 54 -10.06 0.50 6.06
N MET A 55 -8.95 -0.19 6.33
CA MET A 55 -7.58 0.36 6.30
C MET A 55 -7.17 1.02 4.97
N PHE A 56 -7.81 0.67 3.85
CA PHE A 56 -7.58 1.28 2.53
C PHE A 56 -8.74 2.14 2.04
N SER A 57 -9.73 2.45 2.89
CA SER A 57 -10.92 3.23 2.50
C SER A 57 -10.62 4.66 2.06
N ALA A 58 -9.53 5.25 2.57
CA ALA A 58 -9.04 6.57 2.18
C ALA A 58 -8.13 6.54 0.93
N VAL A 59 -7.80 5.36 0.41
CA VAL A 59 -7.03 5.21 -0.83
C VAL A 59 -8.02 5.27 -2.01
N PRO A 60 -7.91 6.26 -2.91
CA PRO A 60 -8.75 6.32 -4.10
C PRO A 60 -8.59 5.06 -4.94
N PRO A 61 -9.68 4.54 -5.56
CA PRO A 61 -9.58 3.39 -6.45
C PRO A 61 -8.63 3.69 -7.61
N MET A 62 -7.74 2.74 -7.91
CA MET A 62 -6.73 2.88 -9.00
C MET A 62 -7.34 3.00 -10.39
N PHE A 63 -8.61 2.64 -10.54
CA PHE A 63 -9.35 2.70 -11.80
C PHE A 63 -10.56 3.63 -11.64
N PRO A 64 -10.91 4.39 -12.69
CA PRO A 64 -12.18 5.09 -12.73
C PRO A 64 -13.33 4.11 -12.46
N ALA A 65 -14.39 4.59 -11.83
CA ALA A 65 -15.64 3.84 -11.75
C ALA A 65 -16.05 3.43 -13.17
N ALA A 66 -16.53 2.19 -13.33
CA ALA A 66 -17.01 1.70 -14.62
C ALA A 66 -18.04 2.70 -15.19
N PRO A 67 -18.01 2.97 -16.51
CA PRO A 67 -19.00 3.86 -17.11
C PRO A 67 -20.41 3.32 -16.83
N PRO A 68 -21.41 4.21 -16.68
CA PRO A 68 -22.79 3.79 -16.48
C PRO A 68 -23.23 2.86 -17.63
N PRO A 69 -24.12 1.88 -17.36
CA PRO A 69 -24.61 0.99 -18.39
C PRO A 69 -25.24 1.80 -19.54
N PRO A 70 -25.11 1.34 -20.80
CA PRO A 70 -25.72 2.01 -21.93
C PRO A 70 -27.23 2.14 -21.71
N SER A 71 -27.81 3.24 -22.18
CA SER A 71 -29.26 3.42 -22.12
C SER A 71 -29.96 2.26 -22.83
N SER A 72 -31.10 1.83 -22.28
CA SER A 72 -31.92 0.82 -22.93
C SER A 72 -32.29 1.31 -24.34
N TRP A 73 -31.97 0.50 -25.34
CA TRP A 73 -32.23 0.82 -26.74
C TRP A 73 -33.73 1.12 -26.93
N LYS A 74 -34.05 2.27 -27.52
CA LYS A 74 -35.41 2.61 -27.92
C LYS A 74 -35.52 2.46 -29.45
N PRO A 75 -36.49 1.66 -29.95
CA PRO A 75 -36.76 1.54 -31.38
C PRO A 75 -37.20 2.86 -32.01
#